data_AF-A0A8H7K2Y9-F1
#
_entry.id   AF-A0A8H7K2Y9-F1
#
_cell.length_a   1.000
_cell.length_b   1.000
_cell.length_c   1.000
_cell.angle_alpha   90.00
_cell.angle_beta   90.00
_cell.angle_gamma   90.00
#
_symmetry.space_group_name_H-M   'P 1'
#
loop_
_entity.id
_entity.type
_entity.pdbx_description
1 polymer ?
#
loop_
_entity_poly.entity_id
_entity_poly.type
_entity_poly.pdbx_seq_one_letter_code
_entity_poly.pdbx_strand_id
1 'polypeptide(L)'
;MSELFHHSASSICQLLNVIQSIIDDCIGYKLSKSPSHSLANLAYHLDILNRLENGLCENLLALKGHESAKWPKNYENSPGGEANAQAAINTKLDLLIVDFEKLISRVESLSARCRGGMSICMSSASIEESQRAIKQARQIELLTWFAFLYIPLSFTTSFFGMNVKSFGTGNVSLNVWFAVSIPLVAVSYLVLILARLRRVRAWFKVGFERVRGCFESTFGI
;
A
#
# COMPACT_ATOMS: atom_id res chain seq x y z
N MET A 1 -9.72 -4.31 -45.77
CA MET A 1 -10.37 -4.37 -44.44
C MET A 1 -9.62 -5.27 -43.47
N SER A 2 -9.27 -6.53 -43.81
CA SER A 2 -8.40 -7.39 -42.97
C SER A 2 -7.06 -6.74 -42.61
N GLU A 3 -6.43 -6.04 -43.55
CA GLU A 3 -5.18 -5.29 -43.32
C GLU A 3 -5.34 -4.23 -42.21
N LEU A 4 -6.47 -3.53 -42.17
CA LEU A 4 -6.74 -2.50 -41.16
C LEU A 4 -6.81 -3.09 -39.75
N PHE A 5 -7.48 -4.24 -39.60
CA PHE A 5 -7.56 -4.96 -38.33
C PHE A 5 -6.23 -5.59 -37.92
N HIS A 6 -5.45 -6.07 -38.88
CA HIS A 6 -4.12 -6.60 -38.60
C HIS A 6 -3.16 -5.48 -38.12
N HIS A 7 -3.23 -4.30 -38.74
CA HIS A 7 -2.48 -3.12 -38.29
C HIS A 7 -2.93 -2.62 -36.92
N SER A 8 -4.24 -2.65 -36.62
CA SER A 8 -4.74 -2.25 -35.29
C SER A 8 -4.30 -3.24 -34.20
N ALA A 9 -4.43 -4.55 -34.45
CA ALA A 9 -3.97 -5.59 -33.53
C ALA A 9 -2.46 -5.49 -33.26
N SER A 10 -1.65 -5.25 -34.30
CA SER A 10 -0.20 -5.06 -34.18
C SER A 10 0.14 -3.82 -33.35
N SER A 11 -0.59 -2.72 -33.55
CA SER A 11 -0.40 -1.48 -32.78
C SER A 11 -0.72 -1.69 -31.29
N ILE A 12 -1.79 -2.43 -30.97
CA ILE A 12 -2.14 -2.75 -29.59
C ILE A 12 -1.11 -3.69 -28.96
N CYS A 13 -0.59 -4.66 -29.72
CA CYS A 13 0.49 -5.53 -29.25
C CYS A 13 1.76 -4.73 -28.95
N GLN A 14 2.12 -3.76 -29.79
CA GLN A 14 3.26 -2.89 -29.56
C GLN A 14 3.07 -2.03 -28.30
N LEU A 15 1.88 -1.46 -28.11
CA LEU A 15 1.54 -0.74 -26.88
C LEU A 15 1.63 -1.64 -25.64
N LEU A 16 1.10 -2.86 -25.71
CA LEU A 16 1.22 -3.84 -24.63
C LEU A 16 2.66 -4.18 -24.30
N ASN A 17 3.51 -4.36 -25.31
CA ASN A 17 4.94 -4.62 -25.12
C ASN A 17 5.64 -3.44 -24.43
N VAL A 18 5.31 -2.21 -24.82
CA VAL A 18 5.85 -0.99 -24.17
C VAL A 18 5.38 -0.91 -22.71
N ILE A 19 4.08 -1.12 -22.45
CA ILE A 19 3.54 -1.10 -21.09
C ILE A 19 4.17 -2.21 -20.25
N GLN A 20 4.36 -3.40 -20.81
CA GLN A 20 5.04 -4.51 -20.14
C GLN A 20 6.47 -4.13 -19.76
N SER A 21 7.24 -3.52 -20.68
CA SER A 21 8.59 -3.05 -20.38
C SER A 21 8.62 -1.99 -19.28
N ILE A 22 7.64 -1.09 -19.24
CA ILE A 22 7.54 -0.06 -18.19
C ILE A 22 7.19 -0.71 -16.85
N ILE A 23 6.25 -1.65 -16.85
CA ILE A 23 5.84 -2.39 -15.65
C ILE A 23 7.03 -3.20 -15.10
N ASP A 24 7.81 -3.84 -15.96
CA ASP A 24 9.00 -4.59 -15.56
C ASP A 24 10.07 -3.66 -14.94
N ASP A 25 10.27 -2.44 -15.47
CA ASP A 25 11.17 -1.43 -14.89
C ASP A 25 10.65 -0.86 -13.55
N CYS A 26 9.34 -0.62 -13.44
CA CYS A 26 8.68 -0.09 -12.26
C CYS A 26 8.59 -1.10 -11.10
N ILE A 27 8.33 -2.37 -11.39
CA ILE A 27 8.23 -3.46 -10.40
C ILE A 27 9.63 -3.97 -9.99
N GLY A 28 10.65 -3.78 -10.82
CA GLY A 28 12.03 -4.16 -10.53
C GLY A 28 12.74 -3.21 -9.55
N TYR A 29 13.92 -2.72 -9.95
CA TYR A 29 14.82 -1.93 -9.10
C TYR A 29 14.18 -0.63 -8.56
N LYS A 30 13.31 0.03 -9.33
CA LYS A 30 12.70 1.31 -8.94
C LYS A 30 11.72 1.19 -7.77
N LEU A 31 11.07 0.03 -7.63
CA LEU A 31 10.17 -0.27 -6.52
C LEU A 31 10.88 -0.15 -5.16
N SER A 32 12.12 -0.63 -5.08
CA SER A 32 12.93 -0.56 -3.86
C SER A 32 13.49 0.83 -3.57
N LYS A 33 13.65 1.69 -4.59
CA LYS A 33 14.34 2.98 -4.44
C LYS A 33 13.37 4.15 -4.19
N SER A 34 12.17 4.12 -4.78
CA SER A 34 11.19 5.21 -4.65
C SER A 34 9.74 4.71 -4.79
N PRO A 35 9.16 4.13 -3.73
CA PRO A 35 7.85 3.47 -3.80
C PRO A 35 6.69 4.42 -4.12
N SER A 36 6.71 5.67 -3.65
CA SER A 36 5.61 6.64 -3.86
C SER A 36 5.45 7.08 -5.33
N HIS A 37 6.55 7.37 -6.02
CA HIS A 37 6.52 7.73 -7.44
C HIS A 37 6.22 6.51 -8.33
N SER A 38 6.74 5.33 -7.99
CA SER A 38 6.45 4.10 -8.74
C SER A 38 4.98 3.72 -8.64
N LEU A 39 4.38 3.89 -7.45
CA LEU A 39 2.97 3.64 -7.19
C LEU A 39 2.03 4.50 -8.07
N ALA A 40 2.28 5.80 -8.16
CA ALA A 40 1.46 6.71 -8.96
C ALA A 40 1.54 6.37 -10.46
N ASN A 41 2.75 6.08 -10.97
CA ASN A 41 2.94 5.65 -12.35
C ASN A 41 2.24 4.32 -12.63
N LEU A 42 2.35 3.35 -11.70
CA LEU A 42 1.72 2.05 -11.84
C LEU A 42 0.18 2.17 -11.84
N ALA A 43 -0.38 3.04 -11.00
CA ALA A 43 -1.81 3.35 -11.00
C ALA A 43 -2.28 4.00 -12.31
N TYR A 44 -1.49 4.92 -12.87
CA TYR A 44 -1.78 5.51 -14.17
C TYR A 44 -1.80 4.47 -15.29
N HIS A 45 -0.81 3.58 -15.34
CA HIS A 45 -0.76 2.51 -16.35
C HIS A 45 -1.87 1.46 -16.15
N LEU A 46 -2.26 1.18 -14.90
CA LEU A 46 -3.40 0.31 -14.61
C LEU A 46 -4.72 0.90 -15.14
N ASP A 47 -4.94 2.20 -14.98
CA ASP A 47 -6.13 2.88 -15.50
C ASP A 47 -6.20 2.76 -17.03
N ILE A 48 -5.07 2.97 -17.72
CA ILE A 48 -4.97 2.79 -19.18
C ILE A 48 -5.30 1.35 -19.58
N LEU A 49 -4.74 0.36 -18.90
CA LEU A 49 -4.98 -1.06 -19.18
C LEU A 49 -6.45 -1.43 -19.00
N ASN A 50 -7.10 -0.98 -17.91
CA ASN A 50 -8.52 -1.24 -17.69
C ASN A 50 -9.41 -0.58 -18.76
N ARG A 51 -9.06 0.63 -19.24
CA ARG A 51 -9.78 1.29 -20.34
C ARG A 51 -9.62 0.52 -21.65
N LEU A 52 -8.41 0.00 -21.91
CA LEU A 52 -8.13 -0.82 -23.09
C LEU A 52 -8.91 -2.13 -23.04
N GLU A 53 -8.96 -2.79 -21.88
CA GLU A 53 -9.76 -4.00 -21.66
C GLU A 53 -11.24 -3.75 -22.00
N ASN A 54 -11.83 -2.69 -21.45
CA ASN A 54 -13.22 -2.33 -21.73
C ASN A 54 -13.45 -2.06 -23.22
N GLY A 55 -12.57 -1.29 -23.86
CA GLY A 55 -12.69 -0.99 -25.28
C GLY A 55 -12.51 -2.22 -26.18
N LEU A 56 -11.62 -3.15 -25.81
CA LEU A 56 -11.45 -4.41 -26.54
C LEU A 56 -12.66 -5.33 -26.38
N CYS A 57 -13.22 -5.42 -25.17
CA CYS A 57 -14.44 -6.17 -24.91
C CYS A 57 -15.65 -5.61 -25.67
N GLU A 58 -15.82 -4.28 -25.71
CA GLU A 58 -16.89 -3.63 -26.49
C GLU A 58 -16.73 -3.91 -27.99
N ASN A 59 -15.52 -3.79 -28.52
CA ASN A 59 -15.24 -4.08 -29.93
C ASN A 59 -15.49 -5.56 -30.27
N LEU A 60 -15.11 -6.47 -29.37
CA LEU A 60 -15.35 -7.90 -29.54
C LEU A 60 -16.85 -8.23 -29.50
N LEU A 61 -17.60 -7.62 -28.58
CA LEU A 61 -19.06 -7.76 -28.52
C LEU A 61 -19.73 -7.22 -29.78
N ALA A 62 -19.27 -6.09 -30.31
CA ALA A 62 -19.76 -5.54 -31.57
C ALA A 62 -19.45 -6.48 -32.75
N LEU A 63 -18.26 -7.09 -32.79
CA LEU A 63 -17.87 -8.07 -33.82
C LEU A 63 -18.69 -9.37 -33.75
N LYS A 64 -18.90 -9.92 -32.54
CA LYS A 64 -19.78 -11.08 -32.32
C LYS A 64 -21.25 -10.76 -32.66
N GLY A 65 -21.71 -9.53 -32.38
CA GLY A 65 -23.04 -9.07 -32.80
C GLY A 65 -23.19 -8.95 -34.32
N HIS A 66 -22.10 -8.60 -35.02
CA HIS A 66 -22.06 -8.43 -36.47
C HIS A 66 -22.00 -9.76 -37.25
N GLU A 67 -21.68 -10.87 -36.59
CA GLU A 67 -21.80 -12.23 -37.15
C GLU A 67 -23.26 -12.54 -37.59
N SER A 68 -24.25 -11.88 -36.98
CA SER A 68 -25.67 -12.00 -37.30
C SER A 68 -26.16 -11.00 -38.38
N ALA A 69 -25.53 -9.82 -38.48
CA ALA A 69 -26.01 -8.70 -39.30
C ALA A 69 -25.14 -8.47 -40.55
N LYS A 70 -25.28 -9.37 -41.53
CA LYS A 70 -25.05 -9.14 -42.97
C LYS A 70 -23.89 -8.20 -43.32
N TRP A 71 -22.67 -8.71 -43.20
CA TRP A 71 -21.44 -8.08 -43.71
C TRP A 71 -21.61 -7.56 -45.15
N PRO A 72 -21.07 -6.38 -45.53
CA PRO A 72 -21.17 -5.86 -46.89
C PRO A 72 -20.44 -6.82 -47.84
N LYS A 73 -21.23 -7.66 -48.49
CA LYS A 73 -20.81 -8.63 -49.49
C LYS A 73 -20.47 -7.87 -50.77
N ASN A 74 -19.26 -7.34 -50.88
CA ASN A 74 -18.83 -6.70 -52.12
C ASN A 74 -18.33 -7.75 -53.14
N TYR A 75 -19.17 -8.74 -53.47
CA TYR A 75 -19.00 -9.56 -54.67
C TYR A 75 -19.91 -8.99 -55.75
N GLU A 76 -19.51 -7.87 -56.35
CA GLU A 76 -20.06 -7.54 -57.66
C GLU A 76 -19.62 -8.64 -58.64
N ASN A 77 -20.59 -9.44 -59.07
CA ASN A 77 -20.64 -10.12 -60.36
C ASN A 77 -19.87 -11.45 -60.49
N SER A 78 -20.33 -12.52 -59.83
CA SER A 78 -20.12 -13.91 -60.32
C SER A 78 -21.16 -14.88 -59.75
N PRO A 79 -22.15 -15.33 -60.54
CA PRO A 79 -23.11 -16.34 -60.12
C PRO A 79 -22.43 -17.72 -60.16
N GLY A 80 -22.17 -18.32 -58.99
CA GLY A 80 -21.69 -19.71 -58.88
C GLY A 80 -20.68 -20.03 -57.77
N GLY A 81 -20.12 -19.03 -57.07
CA GLY A 81 -19.06 -19.22 -56.06
C GLY A 81 -19.41 -18.84 -54.61
N GLU A 82 -20.67 -18.48 -54.33
CA GLU A 82 -21.08 -17.79 -53.10
C GLU A 82 -20.87 -18.60 -51.81
N ALA A 83 -21.04 -19.93 -51.84
CA ALA A 83 -20.86 -20.78 -50.66
C ALA A 83 -19.40 -20.83 -50.19
N ASN A 84 -18.46 -20.93 -51.13
CA ASN A 84 -17.02 -21.02 -50.82
C ASN A 84 -16.45 -19.65 -50.39
N ALA A 85 -16.96 -18.56 -50.98
CA ALA A 85 -16.59 -17.20 -50.58
C ALA A 85 -17.13 -16.83 -49.18
N GLN A 86 -18.36 -17.25 -48.85
CA GLN A 86 -18.95 -17.02 -47.52
C GLN A 86 -18.22 -17.82 -46.44
N ALA A 87 -17.84 -19.07 -46.72
CA ALA A 87 -17.03 -19.89 -45.81
C ALA A 87 -15.67 -19.25 -45.52
N ALA A 88 -14.98 -18.75 -46.56
CA ALA A 88 -13.69 -18.08 -46.40
C ALA A 88 -13.77 -16.76 -45.60
N ILE A 89 -14.89 -16.03 -45.68
CA ILE A 89 -15.12 -14.82 -44.89
C ILE A 89 -15.38 -15.17 -43.42
N ASN A 90 -16.20 -16.19 -43.14
CA ASN A 90 -16.50 -16.62 -41.78
C ASN A 90 -15.26 -17.15 -41.07
N THR A 91 -14.43 -17.96 -41.75
CA THR A 91 -13.15 -18.43 -41.18
C THR A 91 -12.20 -17.28 -40.84
N LYS A 92 -12.16 -16.22 -41.66
CA LYS A 92 -11.33 -15.04 -41.36
C LYS A 92 -11.88 -14.23 -40.19
N LEU A 93 -13.20 -14.18 -40.02
CA LEU A 93 -13.84 -13.52 -38.87
C LEU A 93 -13.53 -14.27 -37.57
N ASP A 94 -13.64 -15.60 -37.57
CA ASP A 94 -13.32 -16.45 -36.41
C ASP A 94 -11.88 -16.26 -35.95
N LEU A 95 -10.93 -16.25 -36.90
CA LEU A 95 -9.52 -16.00 -36.59
C LEU A 95 -9.32 -14.63 -35.94
N LEU A 96 -10.02 -13.61 -36.41
CA LEU A 96 -9.93 -12.27 -35.85
C LEU A 96 -10.48 -12.22 -34.41
N ILE A 97 -11.61 -12.88 -34.16
CA ILE A 97 -12.21 -12.96 -32.82
C ILE A 97 -11.23 -13.63 -31.84
N VAL A 98 -10.63 -14.76 -32.24
CA VAL A 98 -9.63 -15.47 -31.41
C VAL A 98 -8.42 -14.58 -31.13
N ASP A 99 -7.95 -13.80 -32.10
CA ASP A 99 -6.85 -12.86 -31.90
C ASP A 99 -7.19 -11.76 -30.88
N PHE A 100 -8.41 -11.22 -30.91
CA PHE A 100 -8.88 -10.24 -29.93
C PHE A 100 -9.06 -10.86 -28.52
N GLU A 101 -9.56 -12.09 -28.42
CA GLU A 101 -9.67 -12.79 -27.12
C GLU A 101 -8.30 -12.99 -26.48
N LYS A 102 -7.30 -13.39 -27.27
CA LYS A 102 -5.91 -13.53 -26.81
C LYS A 102 -5.32 -12.20 -26.34
N LEU A 103 -5.69 -11.11 -26.99
CA LEU A 103 -5.26 -9.76 -26.64
C LEU A 103 -5.85 -9.31 -25.30
N ILE A 104 -7.14 -9.58 -25.06
CA ILE A 104 -7.82 -9.30 -23.80
C ILE A 104 -7.16 -10.08 -22.65
N SER A 105 -6.91 -11.37 -22.84
CA SER A 105 -6.23 -12.20 -21.82
C SER A 105 -4.84 -11.66 -21.45
N ARG A 106 -4.11 -11.09 -22.42
CA ARG A 106 -2.83 -10.43 -22.17
C ARG A 106 -2.97 -9.15 -21.35
N VAL A 107 -3.97 -8.32 -21.66
CA VAL A 107 -4.28 -7.10 -20.89
C VAL A 107 -4.61 -7.46 -19.44
N GLU A 108 -5.46 -8.47 -19.23
CA GLU A 108 -5.88 -8.92 -17.89
C GLU A 108 -4.69 -9.42 -17.05
N SER A 109 -3.82 -10.25 -17.65
CA SER A 109 -2.59 -10.72 -16.99
C SER A 109 -1.68 -9.56 -16.59
N LEU A 110 -1.53 -8.57 -17.45
CA LEU A 110 -0.67 -7.41 -17.19
C LEU A 110 -1.27 -6.49 -16.11
N SER A 111 -2.58 -6.29 -16.13
CA SER A 111 -3.34 -5.61 -15.07
C SER A 111 -3.19 -6.32 -13.71
N ALA A 112 -3.25 -7.65 -13.67
CA ALA A 112 -3.06 -8.42 -12.45
C ALA A 112 -1.65 -8.25 -11.86
N ARG A 113 -0.61 -8.30 -12.72
CA ARG A 113 0.79 -8.04 -12.31
C ARG A 113 0.96 -6.63 -11.75
N CYS A 114 0.34 -5.64 -12.40
CA CYS A 114 0.34 -4.25 -11.97
C CYS A 114 -0.30 -4.06 -10.58
N ARG A 115 -1.46 -4.68 -10.33
CA ARG A 115 -2.11 -4.69 -9.00
C ARG A 115 -1.25 -5.37 -7.92
N GLY A 116 -0.59 -6.48 -8.26
CA GLY A 116 0.32 -7.18 -7.36
C GLY A 116 1.50 -6.29 -6.93
N GLY A 117 2.17 -5.65 -7.89
CA GLY A 117 3.27 -4.72 -7.61
C GLY A 117 2.83 -3.52 -6.76
N MET A 118 1.64 -2.99 -7.03
CA MET A 118 1.04 -1.89 -6.27
C MET A 118 0.80 -2.25 -4.80
N SER A 119 0.28 -3.44 -4.53
CA SER A 119 0.08 -3.95 -3.17
C SER A 119 1.41 -4.01 -2.40
N ILE A 120 2.46 -4.52 -3.04
CA ILE A 120 3.81 -4.59 -2.45
C ILE A 120 4.35 -3.18 -2.16
N CYS A 121 4.16 -2.21 -3.06
CA CYS A 121 4.51 -0.80 -2.81
C CYS A 121 3.86 -0.28 -1.53
N MET A 122 2.54 -0.48 -1.41
CA MET A 122 1.74 0.03 -0.30
C MET A 122 2.13 -0.62 1.03
N SER A 123 2.33 -1.95 1.03
CA SER A 123 2.81 -2.66 2.23
C SER A 123 4.21 -2.18 2.64
N SER A 124 5.10 -1.93 1.68
CA SER A 124 6.44 -1.43 1.99
C SER A 124 6.39 -0.01 2.57
N ALA A 125 5.56 0.87 1.99
CA ALA A 125 5.37 2.23 2.45
C ALA A 125 4.78 2.30 3.87
N SER A 126 3.78 1.45 4.18
CA SER A 126 3.18 1.41 5.51
C SER A 126 4.13 0.87 6.58
N ILE A 127 4.99 -0.09 6.23
CA ILE A 127 6.08 -0.55 7.11
C ILE A 127 7.07 0.59 7.37
N GLU A 128 7.47 1.33 6.34
CA GLU A 128 8.40 2.44 6.48
C GLU A 128 7.82 3.56 7.37
N GLU A 129 6.56 3.93 7.14
CA GLU A 129 5.84 4.90 7.96
C GLU A 129 5.75 4.44 9.43
N SER A 130 5.44 3.16 9.66
CA SER A 130 5.42 2.56 11.00
C SER A 130 6.78 2.66 11.70
N GLN A 131 7.87 2.34 10.98
CA GLN A 131 9.23 2.49 11.52
C GLN A 131 9.56 3.94 11.85
N ARG A 132 9.13 4.89 11.01
CA ARG A 132 9.32 6.33 11.27
C ARG A 132 8.55 6.77 12.51
N ALA A 133 7.30 6.35 12.67
CA ALA A 133 6.49 6.63 13.86
C ALA A 133 7.13 6.04 15.14
N ILE A 134 7.67 4.81 15.08
CA ILE A 134 8.40 4.20 16.19
C ILE A 134 9.65 5.02 16.55
N LYS A 135 10.42 5.48 15.56
CA LYS A 135 11.59 6.34 15.79
C LYS A 135 11.21 7.67 16.43
N GLN A 136 10.12 8.28 15.99
CA GLN A 136 9.59 9.52 16.58
C GLN A 136 9.14 9.29 18.04
N ALA A 137 8.42 8.20 18.31
CA ALA A 137 8.00 7.84 19.66
C ALA A 137 9.18 7.65 20.62
N ARG A 138 10.29 7.05 20.13
CA ARG A 138 11.52 6.88 20.93
C ARG A 138 12.15 8.21 21.33
N GLN A 139 12.17 9.21 20.45
CA GLN A 139 12.69 10.53 20.78
C GLN A 139 11.84 11.23 21.85
N ILE A 140 10.52 11.11 21.75
CA ILE A 140 9.57 11.65 22.74
C ILE A 140 9.74 10.93 24.10
N GLU A 141 10.00 9.62 24.08
CA GLU A 141 10.28 8.83 25.28
C GLU A 141 11.53 9.32 26.02
N LEU A 142 12.62 9.59 25.29
CA LEU A 142 13.86 10.14 25.85
C LEU A 142 13.63 11.50 26.51
N LEU A 143 12.93 12.42 25.83
CA LEU A 143 12.63 13.75 26.36
C LEU A 143 11.76 13.69 27.62
N THR A 144 10.75 12.82 27.60
CA THR A 144 9.88 12.58 28.77
C THR A 144 10.73 12.09 29.94
N TRP A 145 11.63 11.13 29.72
CA TRP A 145 12.51 10.61 30.76
C TRP A 145 13.39 11.70 31.39
N PHE A 146 13.99 12.57 30.58
CA PHE A 146 14.77 13.70 31.09
C PHE A 146 13.92 14.72 31.86
N ALA A 147 12.73 15.06 31.37
CA ALA A 147 11.84 16.00 32.06
C ALA A 147 11.45 15.48 33.46
N PHE A 148 11.13 14.19 33.58
CA PHE A 148 10.78 13.57 34.86
C PHE A 148 11.95 13.46 35.84
N LEU A 149 13.19 13.45 35.35
CA LEU A 149 14.39 13.52 36.19
C LEU A 149 14.70 14.96 36.60
N TYR A 150 14.49 15.93 35.69
CA TYR A 150 14.78 17.34 35.93
C TYR A 150 13.81 17.99 36.94
N ILE A 151 12.53 17.64 36.93
CA ILE A 151 11.51 18.22 37.83
C ILE A 151 11.88 18.03 39.33
N PRO A 152 12.10 16.80 39.84
CA PRO A 152 12.45 16.59 41.24
C PRO A 152 13.83 17.16 41.59
N LEU A 153 14.81 17.06 40.69
CA LEU A 153 16.13 17.65 40.90
C LEU A 153 16.03 19.16 41.05
N SER A 154 15.33 19.84 40.13
CA SER A 154 15.11 21.29 40.18
C SER A 154 14.40 21.73 41.45
N PHE A 155 13.41 20.94 41.91
CA PHE A 155 12.75 21.21 43.18
C PHE A 155 13.73 21.13 44.36
N THR A 156 14.56 20.09 44.43
CA THR A 156 15.58 20.01 45.49
C THR A 156 16.59 21.14 45.39
N THR A 157 17.10 21.46 44.19
CA THR A 157 18.06 22.56 44.00
C THR A 157 17.46 23.90 44.42
N SER A 158 16.18 24.15 44.12
CA SER A 158 15.49 25.37 44.56
C SER A 158 15.29 25.40 46.08
N PHE A 159 14.84 24.29 46.67
CA PHE A 159 14.59 24.17 48.12
C PHE A 159 15.86 24.33 48.95
N PHE A 160 16.97 23.73 48.52
CA PHE A 160 18.27 23.84 49.19
C PHE A 160 19.06 25.10 48.77
N GLY A 161 18.75 25.70 47.63
CA GLY A 161 19.32 26.96 47.15
C GLY A 161 18.74 28.20 47.84
N MET A 162 17.48 28.16 48.26
CA MET A 162 16.83 29.21 49.06
C MET A 162 17.25 29.14 50.53
N ASN A 163 18.41 29.73 50.86
CA ASN A 163 18.87 30.06 52.22
C ASN A 163 18.83 28.94 53.28
N VAL A 164 19.76 27.99 53.19
CA VAL A 164 20.16 27.12 54.32
C VAL A 164 20.77 27.86 55.52
N LYS A 165 20.83 29.20 55.51
CA LYS A 165 21.37 30.02 56.61
C LYS A 165 20.49 30.00 57.87
N SER A 166 19.23 29.57 57.79
CA SER A 166 18.30 29.56 58.94
C SER A 166 18.34 28.27 59.77
N PHE A 167 19.04 27.23 59.33
CA PHE A 167 19.37 26.05 60.15
C PHE A 167 20.74 26.30 60.78
N GLY A 168 20.73 26.89 61.96
CA GLY A 168 21.93 27.33 62.67
C GLY A 168 23.00 26.23 62.79
N THR A 169 24.25 26.68 62.66
CA THR A 169 25.46 26.02 63.15
C THR A 169 25.92 24.77 62.40
N GLY A 170 26.86 24.98 61.46
CA GLY A 170 27.90 24.01 61.13
C GLY A 170 27.52 22.93 60.12
N ASN A 171 27.85 23.18 58.85
CA ASN A 171 28.10 22.12 57.86
C ASN A 171 26.89 21.22 57.55
N VAL A 172 25.78 21.81 57.06
CA VAL A 172 24.75 21.05 56.32
C VAL A 172 25.44 20.40 55.12
N SER A 173 25.81 19.14 55.33
CA SER A 173 26.72 18.40 54.49
C SER A 173 25.95 17.95 53.24
N LEU A 174 26.62 17.95 52.09
CA LEU A 174 26.09 17.43 50.82
C LEU A 174 25.40 16.06 50.97
N ASN A 175 25.76 15.29 52.00
CA ASN A 175 25.10 14.07 52.43
C ASN A 175 23.58 14.20 52.67
N VAL A 176 23.09 15.28 53.29
CA VAL A 176 21.64 15.46 53.52
C VAL A 176 20.91 15.75 52.22
N TRP A 177 21.54 16.49 51.30
CA TRP A 177 21.01 16.72 49.96
C TRP A 177 20.92 15.42 49.15
N PHE A 178 21.96 14.58 49.18
CA PHE A 178 21.90 13.24 48.58
C PHE A 178 20.85 12.34 49.24
N ALA A 179 20.74 12.37 50.57
CA ALA A 179 19.77 11.57 51.32
C ALA A 179 18.30 11.91 50.99
N VAL A 180 18.00 13.16 50.59
CA VAL A 180 16.64 13.59 50.21
C VAL A 180 16.39 13.45 48.70
N SER A 181 17.39 13.76 47.87
CA SER A 181 17.23 13.71 46.40
C SER A 181 17.10 12.28 45.87
N ILE A 182 17.87 11.32 46.38
CA ILE A 182 17.81 9.91 45.95
C ILE A 182 16.41 9.30 46.13
N PRO A 183 15.77 9.35 47.31
CA PRO A 183 14.43 8.81 47.47
C PRO A 183 13.39 9.59 46.66
N LEU A 184 13.55 10.91 46.47
CA LEU A 184 12.64 11.70 45.65
C LEU A 184 12.68 11.27 44.17
N VAL A 185 13.89 11.06 43.63
CA VAL A 185 14.08 10.53 42.27
C VAL A 185 13.57 9.09 42.18
N ALA A 186 13.82 8.25 43.18
CA ALA A 186 13.32 6.87 43.23
C ALA A 186 11.78 6.81 43.23
N VAL A 187 11.10 7.69 43.97
CA VAL A 187 9.64 7.81 43.98
C VAL A 187 9.13 8.28 42.61
N SER A 188 9.75 9.30 42.01
CA SER A 188 9.41 9.74 40.64
C SER A 188 9.51 8.57 39.64
N TYR A 189 10.58 7.78 39.73
CA TYR A 189 10.80 6.62 38.88
C TYR A 189 9.77 5.50 39.12
N LEU A 190 9.44 5.23 40.39
CA LEU A 190 8.39 4.28 40.77
C LEU A 190 7.03 4.69 40.21
N VAL A 191 6.68 5.98 40.31
CA VAL A 191 5.43 6.51 39.75
C VAL A 191 5.38 6.32 38.23
N LEU A 192 6.49 6.58 37.52
CA LEU A 192 6.57 6.33 36.08
C LEU A 192 6.40 4.86 35.72
N ILE A 193 7.10 3.96 36.42
CA ILE A 193 6.99 2.52 36.20
C ILE A 193 5.56 2.06 36.46
N LEU A 194 4.95 2.46 37.58
CA LEU A 194 3.57 2.11 37.91
C LEU A 194 2.58 2.67 36.89
N ALA A 195 2.77 3.91 36.42
CA ALA A 195 1.94 4.51 35.38
C ALA A 195 2.09 3.81 34.02
N ARG A 196 3.31 3.38 33.66
CA ARG A 196 3.58 2.55 32.47
C ARG A 196 2.92 1.17 32.60
N LEU A 197 3.13 0.48 33.71
CA LEU A 197 2.55 -0.84 33.97
C LEU A 197 1.01 -0.80 33.97
N ARG A 198 0.40 0.24 34.55
CA ARG A 198 -1.05 0.45 34.50
C ARG A 198 -1.57 0.63 33.07
N ARG A 199 -0.90 1.45 32.27
CA ARG A 199 -1.26 1.65 30.85
C ARG A 199 -1.13 0.36 30.03
N VAL A 200 -0.03 -0.38 30.20
CA VAL A 200 0.19 -1.66 29.51
C VAL A 200 -0.86 -2.70 29.93
N ARG A 201 -1.13 -2.82 31.23
CA ARG A 201 -2.13 -3.76 31.76
C ARG A 201 -3.55 -3.42 31.30
N ALA A 202 -3.90 -2.13 31.20
CA ALA A 202 -5.17 -1.69 30.65
C ALA A 202 -5.31 -2.02 29.15
N TRP A 203 -4.25 -1.77 28.36
CA TRP A 203 -4.21 -2.15 26.94
C TRP A 203 -4.35 -3.66 26.72
N PHE A 204 -3.64 -4.46 27.51
CA PHE A 204 -3.74 -5.93 27.45
C PHE A 204 -5.14 -6.43 27.74
N LYS A 205 -5.83 -5.83 28.73
CA LYS A 205 -7.20 -6.20 29.09
C LYS A 205 -8.18 -5.92 27.93
N VAL A 206 -8.08 -4.73 27.31
CA VAL A 206 -8.92 -4.34 26.17
C VAL A 206 -8.64 -5.21 24.94
N GLY A 207 -7.37 -5.51 24.66
CA GLY A 207 -7.00 -6.41 23.55
C GLY A 207 -7.55 -7.82 23.73
N PHE A 208 -7.47 -8.37 24.95
CA PHE A 208 -7.98 -9.70 25.28
C PHE A 208 -9.52 -9.78 25.20
N GLU A 209 -10.22 -8.73 25.61
CA GLU A 209 -11.68 -8.61 25.44
C GLU A 209 -12.11 -8.59 23.96
N ARG A 210 -11.34 -7.91 23.10
CA ARG A 210 -11.61 -7.86 21.65
C ARG A 210 -11.37 -9.20 20.95
N VAL A 211 -10.30 -9.91 21.30
CA VAL A 211 -9.99 -11.23 20.73
C VAL A 211 -11.03 -12.27 21.16
N ARG A 212 -11.47 -12.24 22.43
CA ARG A 212 -12.51 -13.13 22.95
C ARG A 212 -13.87 -12.91 22.26
N GLY A 213 -14.29 -11.65 22.07
CA GLY A 213 -15.54 -11.35 21.36
C GLY A 213 -15.52 -11.78 19.88
N CYS A 214 -14.36 -11.71 19.21
CA CYS A 214 -14.23 -12.18 17.83
C CYS A 214 -14.24 -13.71 17.72
N PHE A 215 -13.70 -14.41 18.73
CA PHE A 215 -13.74 -15.87 18.81
C PHE A 215 -15.17 -16.38 19.04
N GLU A 216 -15.95 -15.76 19.94
CA GLU A 216 -17.37 -16.10 20.13
C GLU A 216 -18.22 -15.83 18.88
N SER A 217 -17.96 -14.75 18.13
CA SER A 217 -18.67 -14.46 16.87
C SER A 217 -18.32 -15.41 15.72
N THR A 218 -17.16 -16.07 15.75
CA THR A 218 -16.69 -16.97 14.69
C THR A 218 -17.02 -18.43 14.98
N PHE A 219 -17.31 -18.78 16.26
CA PHE A 219 -17.53 -20.15 16.73
C PHE A 219 -18.92 -20.43 17.36
N GLY A 220 -19.86 -19.47 17.41
CA GLY A 220 -21.27 -19.79 17.75
C GLY A 220 -21.88 -20.75 16.72
N ILE A 221 -22.57 -21.85 17.03
CA ILE A 221 -23.65 -22.07 18.03
C ILE A 221 -24.55 -20.85 18.20
#